data_AF-A0A356Q2F1-F1
#
_entry.id   AF-A0A356Q2F1-F1
#
_cell.length_a   1.000
_cell.length_b   1.000
_cell.length_c   1.000
_cell.angle_alpha   90.00
_cell.angle_beta   90.00
_cell.angle_gamma   90.00
#
_symmetry.space_group_name_H-M   'P 1'
#
loop_
_entity.id
_entity.type
_entity.pdbx_description
1 polymer ?
#
loop_
_entity_poly.entity_id
_entity_poly.type
_entity_poly.pdbx_seq_one_letter_code
_entity_poly.pdbx_strand_id
1 'polypeptide(L)' 'RQRQVGHEAESIRGSRLPKLDGVLDGTVFDVTDYEDEYEVVGRIEVTMPLYDGGTARARLRETDWRKR' A
#
# COMPACT_ATOMS: atom_id res chain seq x y z
N ARG A 1 18.38 0.76 18.13
CA ARG A 1 17.10 1.19 18.75
C ARG A 1 16.63 2.54 18.21
N GLN A 2 17.23 3.70 18.54
CA GLN A 2 16.73 5.02 18.09
C GLN A 2 16.47 5.15 16.57
N ARG A 3 17.35 4.61 15.69
CA ARG A 3 17.14 4.62 14.22
C ARG A 3 15.87 3.88 13.77
N GLN A 4 15.51 2.80 14.48
CA GLN A 4 14.31 1.99 14.21
C GLN A 4 13.03 2.74 14.62
N VAL A 5 13.07 3.41 15.78
CA VAL A 5 11.96 4.25 16.28
C VAL A 5 11.74 5.46 15.39
N GLY A 6 12.80 6.06 14.81
CA GLY A 6 12.69 7.11 13.80
C GLY A 6 11.97 6.63 12.53
N HIS A 7 12.39 5.49 11.99
CA HIS A 7 11.78 4.88 10.80
C HIS A 7 10.31 4.47 11.03
N GLU A 8 9.96 4.00 12.23
CA GLU A 8 8.57 3.72 12.64
C GLU A 8 7.72 5.00 12.65
N ALA A 9 8.25 6.12 13.17
CA ALA A 9 7.54 7.40 13.14
C ALA A 9 7.33 7.95 11.72
N GLU A 10 8.29 7.72 10.82
CA GLU A 10 8.16 8.08 9.39
C GLU A 10 7.12 7.24 8.67
N SER A 11 7.08 5.92 8.90
CA SER A 11 6.08 5.05 8.27
C SER A 11 4.65 5.34 8.75
N ILE A 12 4.45 5.68 10.03
CA ILE A 12 3.15 6.12 10.56
C ILE A 12 2.72 7.47 9.96
N ARG A 13 3.66 8.37 9.65
CA ARG A 13 3.33 9.62 8.91
C ARG A 13 2.96 9.33 7.46
N GLY A 14 3.74 8.47 6.80
CA GLY A 14 3.51 8.03 5.42
C GLY A 14 2.17 7.31 5.23
N SER A 15 1.65 6.63 6.27
CA SER A 15 0.35 5.94 6.18
C SER A 15 -0.86 6.85 5.96
N ARG A 16 -0.69 8.18 6.03
CA ARG A 16 -1.73 9.19 5.75
C ARG A 16 -1.70 9.72 4.32
N LEU A 17 -0.70 9.34 3.52
CA LEU A 17 -0.59 9.75 2.12
C LEU A 17 -1.41 8.79 1.23
N PRO A 18 -1.78 9.22 0.01
CA PRO A 18 -2.31 8.30 -0.99
C PRO A 18 -1.32 7.17 -1.26
N LYS A 19 -1.81 5.94 -1.27
CA LYS A 19 -1.12 4.80 -1.85
C LYS A 19 -1.56 4.64 -3.30
N LEU A 20 -0.62 4.27 -4.16
CA LEU A 20 -0.87 3.90 -5.53
C LEU A 20 -0.38 2.47 -5.69
N ASP A 21 -1.30 1.57 -5.95
CA ASP A 21 -1.08 0.15 -6.12
C ASP A 21 -1.43 -0.23 -7.56
N GLY A 22 -0.59 -1.04 -8.21
CA GLY A 22 -0.74 -1.42 -9.62
C GLY A 22 -0.74 -2.93 -9.76
N VAL A 23 -1.70 -3.46 -10.51
CA VAL A 23 -1.83 -4.88 -10.83
C VAL A 23 -1.89 -5.02 -12.35
N LEU A 24 -1.07 -5.92 -12.90
CA LEU A 24 -1.05 -6.28 -14.31
C LEU A 24 -1.31 -7.79 -14.39
N ASP A 25 -2.53 -8.15 -14.75
CA ASP A 25 -2.99 -9.52 -14.89
C ASP A 25 -3.02 -9.87 -16.40
N GLY A 26 -2.28 -10.88 -16.84
CA GLY A 26 -2.30 -11.37 -18.22
C GLY A 26 -2.98 -12.73 -18.30
N THR A 27 -3.93 -12.89 -19.22
CA THR A 27 -4.70 -14.13 -19.44
C THR A 27 -4.57 -14.55 -20.90
N VAL A 28 -4.43 -15.84 -21.20
CA VAL A 28 -4.11 -16.35 -22.55
C VAL A 28 -5.10 -17.49 -22.89
N PHE A 29 -5.84 -17.41 -24.01
CA PHE A 29 -7.09 -18.19 -24.26
C PHE A 29 -7.46 -18.43 -25.76
N ASP A 30 -7.01 -19.46 -26.47
CA ASP A 30 -7.41 -19.61 -27.90
C ASP A 30 -8.94 -19.71 -28.13
N VAL A 31 -9.35 -19.30 -29.32
CA VAL A 31 -10.74 -19.38 -29.81
C VAL A 31 -10.83 -19.94 -31.23
N THR A 32 -9.70 -20.22 -31.91
CA THR A 32 -9.69 -20.85 -33.25
C THR A 32 -9.25 -22.30 -33.18
N ASP A 33 -8.15 -22.56 -32.47
CA ASP A 33 -7.83 -23.87 -31.90
C ASP A 33 -8.04 -23.79 -30.37
N TYR A 34 -7.31 -24.56 -29.56
CA TYR A 34 -7.35 -24.51 -28.08
C TYR A 34 -5.99 -24.07 -27.46
N GLU A 35 -5.09 -23.38 -28.21
CA GLU A 35 -3.74 -22.95 -27.73
C GLU A 35 -3.60 -21.47 -27.24
N ASP A 36 -3.67 -20.40 -28.06
CA ASP A 36 -3.45 -18.99 -27.61
C ASP A 36 -4.39 -17.83 -28.13
N GLU A 37 -5.13 -17.14 -27.23
CA GLU A 37 -5.41 -15.65 -27.27
C GLU A 37 -4.38 -14.99 -26.34
N TYR A 38 -4.21 -13.65 -26.39
CA TYR A 38 -3.46 -12.91 -25.37
C TYR A 38 -4.25 -11.69 -24.87
N GLU A 39 -4.91 -11.81 -23.72
CA GLU A 39 -5.53 -10.73 -22.95
C GLU A 39 -4.53 -10.14 -21.93
N VAL A 40 -4.51 -8.80 -21.79
CA VAL A 40 -3.74 -8.13 -20.74
C VAL A 40 -4.61 -7.07 -20.05
N VAL A 41 -4.90 -7.30 -18.77
CA VAL A 41 -5.73 -6.48 -17.90
C VAL A 41 -4.85 -5.67 -16.95
N GLY A 42 -4.84 -4.35 -17.11
CA GLY A 42 -4.18 -3.43 -16.19
C GLY A 42 -5.17 -2.79 -15.22
N ARG A 43 -4.93 -2.91 -13.92
CA ARG A 43 -5.67 -2.21 -12.85
C ARG A 43 -4.74 -1.31 -12.05
N ILE A 44 -5.10 -0.03 -11.93
CA ILE A 44 -4.45 0.91 -11.02
C ILE A 44 -5.45 1.26 -9.92
N GLU A 45 -5.06 1.05 -8.67
CA GLU A 45 -5.83 1.41 -7.48
C GLU A 45 -5.15 2.57 -6.76
N VAL A 46 -5.93 3.57 -6.34
CA VAL A 46 -5.42 4.70 -5.52
C VAL A 46 -6.23 4.76 -4.24
N THR A 47 -5.60 4.42 -3.12
CA THR A 47 -6.24 4.31 -1.81
C THR A 47 -5.70 5.38 -0.86
N MET A 48 -6.57 6.27 -0.38
CA MET A 48 -6.23 7.36 0.55
C MET A 48 -7.13 7.33 1.80
N PRO A 49 -6.58 7.23 3.02
CA PRO A 49 -7.36 7.26 4.24
C PRO A 49 -7.80 8.69 4.57
N LEU A 50 -9.11 8.97 4.50
CA LEU A 50 -9.68 10.27 4.84
C LEU A 50 -9.71 10.52 6.36
N TYR A 51 -10.01 9.49 7.15
CA TYR A 51 -10.07 9.54 8.61
C TYR A 51 -9.78 8.15 9.21
N ASP A 52 -9.03 8.11 10.30
CA ASP A 52 -8.47 6.91 10.92
C ASP A 52 -8.84 6.76 12.41
N GLY A 53 -9.82 7.52 12.90
CA GLY A 53 -10.16 7.58 14.33
C GLY A 53 -9.07 8.24 15.20
N GLY A 54 -8.05 8.85 14.62
CA GLY A 54 -6.86 9.34 15.33
C GLY A 54 -5.85 8.24 15.66
N THR A 55 -5.97 7.04 15.11
CA THR A 55 -5.08 5.90 15.41
C THR A 55 -3.61 6.17 15.05
N ALA A 56 -3.32 6.84 13.93
CA ALA A 56 -1.95 7.26 13.59
C ALA A 56 -1.39 8.27 14.61
N ARG A 57 -2.23 9.17 15.14
CA ARG A 57 -1.83 10.13 16.18
C ARG A 57 -1.53 9.44 17.51
N ALA A 58 -2.30 8.41 17.86
CA ALA A 58 -2.03 7.57 19.03
C ALA A 58 -0.70 6.80 18.87
N ARG A 59 -0.48 6.14 17.72
CA ARG A 59 0.76 5.43 17.41
C ARG A 59 1.99 6.35 17.46
N LEU A 60 1.94 7.53 16.85
CA LEU A 60 3.05 8.50 16.93
C LEU A 60 3.40 8.88 18.37
N ARG A 61 2.40 9.11 19.22
CA ARG A 61 2.60 9.44 20.64
C ARG A 61 3.26 8.28 21.40
N GLU A 62 2.90 7.04 21.06
CA GLU A 62 3.53 5.84 21.64
C GLU A 62 4.99 5.70 21.18
N THR A 63 5.26 5.86 19.88
CA THR A 63 6.62 5.84 19.30
C THR A 63 7.51 6.93 19.91
N ASP A 64 6.98 8.14 20.12
CA ASP A 64 7.69 9.24 20.81
C ASP A 64 7.93 8.95 22.30
N TRP A 65 7.05 8.21 22.97
CA TRP A 65 7.27 7.76 24.36
C TRP A 65 8.37 6.68 24.41
N ARG A 66 8.34 5.68 23.52
CA ARG A 66 9.39 4.63 23.40
C ARG A 66 10.77 5.17 22.99
N LYS A 67 10.85 6.44 22.56
CA LYS A 67 12.11 7.12 22.19
C LYS A 67 12.84 7.74 23.38
N ARG A 68 12.13 7.96 24.50
CA ARG A 68 12.66 8.51 25.76
C ARG A 68 13.33 7.42 26.59
#